data_AF-A0A2V5R5P3-F1
#
_entry.id   AF-A0A2V5R5P3-F1
#
_cell.length_a   1.000
_cell.length_b   1.000
_cell.length_c   1.000
_cell.angle_alpha   90.00
_cell.angle_beta   90.00
_cell.angle_gamma   90.00
#
_symmetry.space_group_name_H-M   'P 1'
#
loop_
_entity.id
_entity.type
_entity.pdbx_description
1 polymer ?
#
loop_
_entity_poly.entity_id
_entity_poly.type
_entity_poly.pdbx_seq_one_letter_code
_entity_poly.pdbx_strand_id
1 'polypeptide(L)'
;GLLTAALVEFGPSWGLYRLDVHGKPWNFWTVPAFFPIMFELTILFSAFAAFFAWQGMNRLPRWNHPMFNWDRFSRVTNDGFFLAIEARDPRFTEEGVHRLLEETGGQHITIVHED
;
A
#
# COMPACT_ATOMS: atom_id res chain seq x y z
N GLY A 1 5.32 4.22 15.51
CA GLY A 1 5.28 5.68 15.57
C GLY A 1 5.40 6.16 17.00
N LEU A 2 4.27 6.32 17.70
CA LEU A 2 4.23 6.87 19.06
C LEU A 2 5.15 6.15 20.06
N LEU A 3 5.12 4.82 20.11
CA LEU A 3 6.01 4.05 21.01
C LEU A 3 7.48 4.27 20.68
N THR A 4 7.83 4.34 19.39
CA THR A 4 9.19 4.62 18.93
C THR A 4 9.64 6.01 19.36
N ALA A 5 8.78 7.02 19.22
CA ALA A 5 9.06 8.38 19.66
C ALA A 5 9.28 8.45 21.17
N ALA A 6 8.37 7.87 21.95
CA ALA A 6 8.48 7.83 23.40
C ALA A 6 9.77 7.13 23.87
N LEU A 7 10.17 6.04 23.22
CA LEU A 7 11.42 5.35 23.54
C LEU A 7 12.65 6.20 23.22
N VAL A 8 12.67 6.85 22.05
CA VAL A 8 13.80 7.69 21.60
C VAL A 8 13.92 8.97 22.41
N GLU A 9 12.82 9.54 22.91
CA GLU A 9 12.81 10.75 23.72
C GLU A 9 13.08 10.46 25.20
N PHE A 10 12.30 9.57 25.82
CA PHE A 10 12.43 9.30 27.25
C PHE A 10 13.62 8.41 27.61
N GLY A 11 14.06 7.54 26.70
CA GLY A 11 15.21 6.66 26.93
C GLY A 11 16.48 7.46 27.29
N PRO A 12 16.92 8.40 26.44
CA PRO A 12 18.05 9.26 26.73
C PRO A 12 17.80 10.20 27.90
N SER A 13 16.67 10.91 27.91
CA SER A 13 16.40 11.97 28.90
C SER A 13 16.24 11.45 30.33
N TRP A 14 15.72 10.23 30.53
CA TRP A 14 15.53 9.65 31.86
C TRP A 14 16.59 8.60 32.21
N GLY A 15 16.89 7.71 31.27
CA GLY A 15 17.69 6.51 31.52
C GLY A 15 19.20 6.69 31.30
N LEU A 16 19.61 7.32 30.20
CA LEU A 16 21.01 7.32 29.78
C LEU A 16 21.78 8.56 30.26
N TYR A 17 21.27 9.76 29.97
CA TYR A 17 21.97 11.00 30.28
C TYR A 17 20.97 12.13 30.58
N ARG A 18 20.78 12.36 31.89
CA ARG A 18 19.86 13.37 32.39
C ARG A 18 20.47 14.76 32.21
N LEU A 19 19.92 15.51 31.27
CA LEU A 19 20.29 16.88 31.01
C LEU A 19 19.22 17.81 31.60
N ASP A 20 19.63 18.66 32.54
CA ASP A 20 18.83 19.81 32.93
C ASP A 20 19.15 20.97 31.97
N VAL A 21 18.20 21.24 31.07
CA VAL A 21 18.30 22.36 30.12
C VAL A 21 17.34 23.45 30.55
N HIS A 22 17.88 24.54 31.10
CA HIS A 22 17.14 25.72 31.54
C HIS A 22 16.12 25.45 32.67
N GLY A 23 16.42 24.51 33.59
CA GLY A 23 15.54 24.17 34.71
C GLY A 23 14.32 23.35 34.30
N LYS A 24 14.29 22.83 33.06
CA LYS A 24 13.18 22.01 32.59
C LYS A 24 13.26 20.63 33.23
N PRO A 25 12.11 20.06 33.64
CA PRO A 25 12.07 18.69 34.11
C PRO A 25 12.60 17.74 33.02
N TRP A 26 13.26 16.66 33.43
CA TRP A 26 13.75 15.57 32.57
C TRP A 26 12.87 14.31 32.68
N ASN A 27 11.80 14.39 33.48
CA ASN A 27 10.88 13.30 33.76
C ASN A 27 9.62 13.40 32.87
N PHE A 28 8.56 12.67 33.23
CA PHE A 28 7.30 12.63 32.46
C PHE A 28 6.65 14.02 32.23
N TRP A 29 6.96 15.04 33.05
CA TRP A 29 6.41 16.39 32.88
C TRP A 29 6.92 17.12 31.62
N THR A 30 7.89 16.55 30.90
CA THR A 30 8.44 17.07 29.64
C THR A 30 7.60 16.74 28.40
N VAL A 31 6.55 15.91 28.56
CA VAL A 31 5.64 15.49 27.46
C VAL A 31 5.21 16.64 26.54
N PRO A 32 4.80 17.83 27.05
CA PRO A 32 4.38 18.93 26.17
C PRO A 32 5.46 19.41 25.19
N ALA A 33 6.74 19.34 25.59
CA ALA A 33 7.86 19.72 24.72
C ALA A 33 8.18 18.66 23.66
N PHE A 34 7.87 17.39 23.94
CA PHE A 34 8.12 16.26 23.04
C PHE A 34 6.92 15.93 22.13
N PHE A 35 5.74 16.44 22.45
CA PHE A 35 4.51 16.16 21.70
C PHE A 35 4.63 16.39 20.18
N PRO A 36 5.25 17.47 19.67
CA PRO A 36 5.42 17.63 18.23
C PRO A 36 6.20 16.48 17.58
N ILE A 37 7.25 15.99 18.24
CA ILE A 37 8.10 14.91 17.72
C ILE A 37 7.34 13.58 17.75
N MET A 38 6.61 13.29 18.84
CA MET A 38 5.72 12.14 18.95
C MET A 38 4.64 12.11 17.86
N PHE A 39 4.07 13.27 17.54
CA PHE A 39 3.07 13.42 16.49
C PHE A 39 3.68 13.14 15.11
N GLU A 40 4.80 13.80 14.77
CA GLU A 40 5.46 13.64 13.47
C GLU A 40 5.92 12.20 13.23
N LEU A 41 6.54 11.54 14.23
CA LEU A 41 6.92 10.13 14.11
C LEU A 41 5.70 9.21 13.96
N THR A 42 4.58 9.54 14.59
CA THR A 42 3.34 8.77 14.40
C THR A 42 2.84 8.87 12.98
N ILE A 43 2.80 10.07 12.41
CA ILE A 43 2.38 10.29 11.01
C ILE A 43 3.36 9.62 10.06
N LEU A 44 4.66 9.82 10.25
CA LEU A 44 5.70 9.26 9.39
C LEU A 44 5.58 7.72 9.29
N PHE A 45 5.53 7.04 10.43
CA PHE A 45 5.39 5.57 10.44
C PHE A 45 4.03 5.12 9.90
N SER A 46 2.96 5.88 10.15
CA SER A 46 1.63 5.57 9.59
C SER A 46 1.61 5.68 8.07
N ALA A 47 2.23 6.72 7.52
CA ALA A 47 2.33 6.93 6.08
C ALA A 47 3.12 5.81 5.39
N PHE A 48 4.28 5.43 5.95
CA PHE A 48 5.05 4.31 5.41
C PHE A 48 4.31 2.98 5.54
N ALA A 49 3.71 2.71 6.70
CA ALA A 49 2.93 1.47 6.88
C ALA A 49 1.78 1.40 5.88
N ALA A 50 1.03 2.49 5.68
CA ALA A 50 -0.05 2.55 4.72
C ALA A 50 0.44 2.35 3.28
N PHE A 51 1.52 3.03 2.89
CA PHE A 51 2.13 2.91 1.56
C PHE A 51 2.57 1.47 1.27
N PHE A 52 3.34 0.85 2.16
CA PHE A 52 3.83 -0.51 1.96
C PHE A 52 2.73 -1.57 2.11
N ALA A 53 1.75 -1.37 2.99
CA ALA A 53 0.61 -2.27 3.12
C ALA A 53 -0.24 -2.26 1.85
N TRP A 54 -0.54 -1.08 1.30
CA TRP A 54 -1.26 -0.96 0.04
C TRP A 54 -0.50 -1.65 -1.11
N GLN A 55 0.82 -1.48 -1.18
CA GLN A 55 1.65 -2.14 -2.18
C GLN A 55 1.59 -3.67 -2.05
N GLY A 56 1.77 -4.19 -0.83
CA GLY A 56 1.73 -5.63 -0.55
C GLY A 56 0.36 -6.27 -0.79
N MET A 57 -0.73 -5.61 -0.37
CA MET A 57 -2.10 -6.09 -0.58
C MET A 57 -2.46 -6.18 -2.06
N ASN A 58 -2.01 -5.22 -2.87
CA ASN A 58 -2.23 -5.23 -4.32
C ASN A 58 -1.19 -6.07 -5.09
N ARG A 59 -0.29 -6.78 -4.39
CA ARG A 59 0.81 -7.58 -4.97
C ARG A 59 1.68 -6.77 -5.95
N LEU A 60 1.92 -5.52 -5.59
CA LEU A 60 2.86 -4.64 -6.27
C LEU A 60 4.21 -4.67 -5.51
N PRO A 61 5.37 -4.52 -6.16
CA PRO A 61 5.61 -4.23 -7.57
C PRO A 61 5.52 -5.50 -8.44
N ARG A 62 4.64 -5.49 -9.44
CA ARG A 62 4.54 -6.54 -10.45
C ARG A 62 4.95 -5.97 -11.79
N TRP A 63 6.21 -6.19 -12.17
CA TRP A 63 6.79 -5.64 -13.39
C TRP A 63 6.20 -6.25 -14.66
N ASN A 64 5.89 -7.55 -14.63
CA ASN A 64 5.22 -8.24 -15.72
C ASN A 64 3.87 -8.80 -15.25
N HIS A 65 2.80 -8.33 -15.87
CA HIS A 65 1.46 -8.88 -15.74
C HIS A 65 1.06 -9.43 -17.12
N PRO A 66 0.48 -10.65 -17.21
CA PRO A 66 0.11 -11.28 -18.49
C PRO A 66 -0.75 -10.41 -19.40
N MET A 67 -1.62 -9.60 -18.81
CA MET A 67 -2.43 -8.59 -19.52
C MET A 67 -1.62 -7.59 -20.36
N PHE A 68 -0.35 -7.36 -20.04
CA PHE A 68 0.53 -6.49 -20.83
C PHE A 68 0.91 -7.10 -22.19
N ASN A 69 0.75 -8.40 -22.39
CA ASN A 69 0.99 -9.07 -23.68
C ASN A 69 -0.10 -8.74 -24.73
N TRP A 70 -1.22 -8.14 -24.31
CA TRP A 70 -2.28 -7.75 -25.23
C TRP A 70 -2.07 -6.31 -25.73
N ASP A 71 -1.79 -6.14 -27.03
CA ASP A 71 -1.50 -4.83 -27.63
C ASP A 71 -2.55 -3.74 -27.30
N ARG A 72 -3.83 -4.13 -27.26
CA ARG A 72 -4.93 -3.20 -26.97
C ARG A 72 -4.99 -2.77 -25.50
N PHE A 73 -4.37 -3.53 -24.59
CA PHE A 73 -4.30 -3.19 -23.17
C PHE A 73 -3.48 -1.91 -22.90
N SER A 74 -2.64 -1.48 -23.86
CA SER A 74 -1.99 -0.15 -23.82
C SER A 74 -2.97 1.02 -23.63
N ARG A 75 -4.25 0.84 -23.99
CA ARG A 75 -5.30 1.84 -23.84
C ARG A 75 -5.98 1.85 -22.47
N VAL A 76 -5.66 0.92 -21.55
CA VAL A 76 -6.37 0.73 -20.27
C VAL A 76 -6.41 1.97 -19.38
N THR A 77 -5.41 2.85 -19.46
CA THR A 77 -5.34 4.07 -18.65
C THR A 77 -5.98 5.30 -19.31
N ASN A 78 -6.19 5.26 -20.63
CA ASN A 78 -6.56 6.44 -21.42
C ASN A 78 -7.95 6.31 -22.04
N ASP A 79 -8.22 5.21 -22.74
CA ASP A 79 -9.41 5.08 -23.58
C ASP A 79 -9.88 3.62 -23.69
N GLY A 80 -10.73 3.24 -22.74
CA GLY A 80 -11.44 1.96 -22.71
C GLY A 80 -11.61 1.41 -21.30
N PHE A 81 -12.66 0.61 -21.11
CA PHE A 81 -12.82 -0.22 -19.92
C PHE A 81 -12.49 -1.66 -20.28
N PHE A 82 -11.75 -2.33 -19.40
CA PHE A 82 -11.29 -3.69 -19.60
C PHE A 82 -11.84 -4.54 -18.46
N LEU A 83 -12.41 -5.69 -18.82
CA LEU A 83 -12.86 -6.71 -17.88
C LEU A 83 -12.02 -7.96 -18.13
N ALA A 84 -11.42 -8.49 -17.07
CA ALA A 84 -10.63 -9.71 -17.11
C ALA A 84 -11.25 -10.74 -16.17
N ILE A 85 -11.36 -11.98 -16.65
CA ILE A 85 -11.80 -13.12 -15.86
C ILE A 85 -10.61 -14.08 -15.79
N GLU A 86 -10.16 -14.38 -14.58
CA GLU A 86 -9.03 -15.30 -14.38
C GLU A 86 -9.47 -16.76 -14.53
N ALA A 87 -8.64 -17.57 -15.18
CA ALA A 87 -8.89 -19.01 -15.36
C ALA A 87 -8.78 -19.84 -14.07
N ARG A 88 -8.49 -19.21 -12.93
CA ARG A 88 -8.34 -19.87 -11.62
C ARG A 88 -9.66 -20.26 -10.97
N ASP A 89 -10.79 -19.72 -11.45
CA ASP A 89 -12.11 -20.07 -10.93
C ASP A 89 -12.51 -21.48 -11.38
N PRO A 90 -12.95 -22.38 -10.48
CA PRO A 90 -13.46 -23.71 -10.84
C PRO A 90 -14.63 -23.72 -11.85
N ARG A 91 -15.35 -22.61 -12.00
CA ARG A 91 -16.45 -22.45 -12.96
C ARG A 91 -16.01 -21.88 -14.30
N PHE A 92 -14.72 -21.56 -14.43
CA PHE A 92 -14.18 -21.01 -15.67
C PHE A 92 -14.25 -22.07 -16.79
N THR A 93 -14.92 -21.71 -17.88
CA THR A 93 -14.87 -22.42 -19.15
C THR A 93 -14.64 -21.41 -20.26
N GLU A 94 -13.71 -21.68 -21.17
CA GLU A 94 -13.32 -20.72 -22.21
C GLU A 94 -14.52 -20.34 -23.09
N GLU A 95 -15.26 -21.33 -23.59
CA GLU A 95 -16.45 -21.12 -24.41
C GLU A 95 -17.56 -20.37 -23.66
N GLY A 96 -17.78 -20.72 -22.38
CA GLY A 96 -18.82 -20.12 -21.56
C GLY A 96 -18.54 -18.66 -21.24
N VAL A 97 -17.29 -18.35 -20.89
CA VAL A 97 -16.85 -16.97 -20.63
C VAL A 97 -16.84 -16.13 -21.90
N HIS A 98 -16.40 -16.70 -23.02
CA HIS A 98 -16.45 -16.01 -24.31
C HIS A 98 -17.88 -15.59 -24.66
N ARG A 99 -18.82 -16.55 -24.58
CA ARG A 99 -20.24 -16.30 -24.84
C ARG A 99 -20.84 -15.28 -23.87
N LEU A 100 -20.51 -15.37 -22.57
CA LEU A 100 -20.96 -14.41 -21.57
C LEU A 100 -20.50 -12.99 -21.91
N LEU A 101 -19.23 -12.82 -22.29
CA LEU A 101 -18.68 -11.52 -22.64
C LEU A 101 -19.29 -10.97 -23.95
N GLU A 102 -19.57 -11.83 -24.93
CA GLU A 102 -20.29 -11.45 -26.15
C GLU A 102 -21.72 -10.97 -25.85
N GLU A 103 -22.47 -11.74 -25.05
CA GLU A 103 -23.85 -11.40 -24.66
C GLU A 103 -23.92 -10.09 -23.84
N THR A 104 -22.88 -9.79 -23.07
CA THR A 104 -22.78 -8.55 -22.28
C THR A 104 -22.35 -7.33 -23.11
N GLY A 105 -22.03 -7.51 -24.39
CA GLY A 105 -21.65 -6.42 -25.31
C GLY A 105 -20.15 -6.13 -25.37
N GLY A 106 -19.30 -7.10 -25.02
CA GLY A 106 -17.85 -7.01 -25.17
C GLY A 106 -17.44 -6.83 -26.64
N GLN A 107 -16.72 -5.76 -26.95
CA GLN A 107 -16.33 -5.44 -28.34
C GLN A 107 -15.10 -6.21 -28.83
N HIS A 108 -14.13 -6.44 -27.94
CA HIS A 108 -12.85 -7.06 -28.27
C HIS A 108 -12.51 -8.09 -27.19
N ILE A 109 -12.89 -9.33 -27.44
CA ILE A 109 -12.68 -10.47 -26.54
C ILE A 109 -11.42 -11.20 -27.02
N THR A 110 -10.49 -11.47 -26.11
CA THR A 110 -9.21 -12.13 -26.42
C THR A 110 -8.81 -12.98 -25.24
N ILE A 111 -8.34 -14.21 -25.52
CA ILE A 111 -7.77 -15.10 -24.52
C ILE A 111 -6.29 -14.72 -24.35
N VAL A 112 -5.92 -14.32 -23.14
CA VAL A 112 -4.55 -13.96 -22.78
C VAL A 112 -3.94 -15.12 -22.00
N HIS A 113 -2.81 -15.63 -22.49
CA HIS A 113 -2.09 -16.72 -21.85
C HIS A 113 -1.00 -16.16 -20.92
N GLU A 114 -0.72 -16.87 -19.82
CA GLU A 114 0.52 -16.68 -19.06
C GLU A 114 1.66 -17.33 -19.87
N ASP A 115 2.70 -16.55 -20.20
CA ASP A 115 3.97 -17.08 -20.73
C ASP A 115 4.78 -17.78 -19.65
#